data_AF-A0A934MKE3-F1
#
_entry.id   AF-A0A934MKE3-F1
#
_cell.length_a   1.000
_cell.length_b   1.000
_cell.length_c   1.000
_cell.angle_alpha   90.00
_cell.angle_beta   90.00
_cell.angle_gamma   90.00
#
_symmetry.space_group_name_H-M   'P 1'
#
loop_
_entity.id
_entity.type
_entity.pdbx_description
1 polymer ?
#
loop_
_entity_poly.entity_id
_entity_poly.type
_entity_poly.pdbx_seq_one_letter_code
_entity_poly.pdbx_strand_id
1 'polypeptide(L)'
;MLKFQRVLADRQPPGSALSQADIAAAVGLLGADDVAAIVRWMDRLAGERDELPDWDGDAADDIWRAQRDLAMLLTGLGKRFAGEVEAALAGASPETLAMVEAVTRAGK
;
A
#
# COMPACT_ATOMS: atom_id res chain seq x y z
N MET A 1 -8.65 11.34 8.31
CA MET A 1 -7.82 10.13 8.45
C MET A 1 -8.61 8.95 7.90
N LEU A 2 -8.07 8.26 6.90
CA LEU A 2 -8.73 7.11 6.27
C LEU A 2 -8.68 5.90 7.21
N LYS A 3 -9.65 4.99 7.08
CA LYS A 3 -9.76 3.82 7.98
C LYS A 3 -8.52 2.93 7.92
N PHE A 4 -7.99 2.65 6.73
CA PHE A 4 -6.75 1.89 6.58
C PHE A 4 -5.56 2.58 7.26
N GLN A 5 -5.44 3.92 7.17
CA GLN A 5 -4.36 4.66 7.83
C GLN A 5 -4.42 4.50 9.34
N ARG A 6 -5.62 4.55 9.94
CA ARG A 6 -5.80 4.28 11.37
C ARG A 6 -5.41 2.83 11.72
N VAL A 7 -5.89 1.87 10.94
CA VAL A 7 -5.60 0.44 11.14
C VAL A 7 -4.10 0.16 11.10
N LEU A 8 -3.35 0.82 10.21
CA LEU A 8 -1.90 0.68 10.14
C LEU A 8 -1.18 1.41 11.28
N ALA A 9 -1.59 2.63 11.61
CA ALA A 9 -1.00 3.40 12.71
C ALA A 9 -1.12 2.69 14.06
N ASP A 10 -2.23 2.00 14.31
CA ASP A 10 -2.44 1.20 15.54
C ASP A 10 -1.51 -0.03 15.62
N ARG A 11 -0.87 -0.41 14.51
CA ARG A 11 -0.09 -1.66 14.36
C ARG A 11 1.38 -1.41 14.06
N GLN A 12 1.76 -0.19 13.68
CA GLN A 12 3.11 0.14 13.26
C GLN A 12 3.82 0.93 14.35
N PRO A 13 4.87 0.37 14.98
CA PRO A 13 5.80 1.17 15.75
C PRO A 13 6.46 2.22 14.83
N PRO A 14 6.72 3.45 15.30
CA PRO A 14 7.39 4.47 14.50
C PRO A 14 8.69 3.93 13.86
N GLY A 15 8.85 4.13 12.55
CA GLY A 15 10.06 3.73 11.82
C GLY A 15 10.24 2.23 11.56
N SER A 16 9.22 1.39 11.81
CA SER A 16 9.30 -0.06 11.60
C SER A 16 8.37 -0.51 10.47
N ALA A 17 8.81 -1.46 9.64
CA ALA A 17 7.93 -2.08 8.64
C ALA A 17 6.86 -2.97 9.31
N LEU A 18 5.68 -3.07 8.71
CA LEU A 18 4.64 -3.96 9.21
C LEU A 18 5.04 -5.44 9.07
N SER A 19 4.78 -6.23 10.11
CA SER A 19 4.97 -7.66 10.01
C SER A 19 3.88 -8.31 9.14
N GLN A 20 4.15 -9.50 8.61
CA GLN A 20 3.15 -10.25 7.86
C GLN A 20 1.89 -10.55 8.70
N ALA A 21 2.06 -10.72 10.02
CA ALA A 21 0.94 -10.93 10.94
C ALA A 21 0.08 -9.66 11.08
N ASP A 22 0.71 -8.48 11.14
CA ASP A 22 0.00 -7.21 11.22
C ASP A 22 -0.77 -6.91 9.93
N ILE A 23 -0.16 -7.21 8.77
CA ILE A 23 -0.83 -7.12 7.47
C ILE A 23 -2.05 -8.05 7.42
N ALA A 24 -1.91 -9.32 7.83
CA ALA A 24 -3.01 -10.26 7.83
C ALA A 24 -4.15 -9.81 8.77
N ALA A 25 -3.82 -9.29 9.95
CA ALA A 25 -4.79 -8.75 10.89
C ALA A 25 -5.50 -7.50 10.34
N ALA A 26 -4.76 -6.61 9.67
CA ALA A 26 -5.32 -5.43 9.03
C ALA A 26 -6.28 -5.78 7.90
N VAL A 27 -5.93 -6.74 7.04
CA VAL A 27 -6.81 -7.22 5.94
C VAL A 27 -8.17 -7.67 6.46
N GLY A 28 -8.23 -8.33 7.63
CA GLY A 28 -9.49 -8.76 8.24
C GLY A 28 -10.42 -7.62 8.69
N LEU A 29 -9.90 -6.40 8.84
CA LEU A 29 -10.66 -5.24 9.28
C LEU A 29 -11.08 -4.30 8.15
N LEU A 30 -10.51 -4.48 6.96
CA LEU A 30 -10.75 -3.62 5.80
C LEU A 30 -11.85 -4.17 4.90
N GLY A 31 -12.57 -3.26 4.25
CA GLY A 31 -13.68 -3.56 3.35
C GLY A 31 -13.37 -3.16 1.90
N ALA A 32 -14.32 -3.42 1.00
CA ALA A 32 -14.22 -3.04 -0.41
C ALA A 32 -13.95 -1.53 -0.61
N ASP A 33 -14.60 -0.67 0.18
CA ASP A 33 -14.39 0.79 0.11
C ASP A 33 -12.96 1.23 0.44
N ASP A 34 -12.24 0.43 1.23
CA ASP A 34 -10.85 0.71 1.60
C ASP A 34 -9.90 0.47 0.41
N VAL A 35 -10.25 -0.41 -0.55
CA VAL A 35 -9.40 -0.75 -1.70
C VAL A 35 -9.09 0.46 -2.56
N ALA A 36 -10.12 1.18 -3.02
CA ALA A 36 -9.93 2.36 -3.85
C ALA A 36 -9.22 3.49 -3.10
N ALA A 37 -9.41 3.58 -1.78
CA ALA A 37 -8.72 4.55 -0.95
C ALA A 37 -7.22 4.24 -0.83
N ILE A 38 -6.86 2.96 -0.71
CA ILE A 38 -5.47 2.50 -0.66
C ILE A 38 -4.76 2.80 -1.99
N VAL A 39 -5.36 2.43 -3.13
CA VAL A 39 -4.75 2.66 -4.45
C VAL A 39 -4.51 4.15 -4.70
N ARG A 40 -5.50 5.02 -4.45
CA ARG A 40 -5.33 6.48 -4.58
C ARG A 40 -4.23 7.03 -3.68
N TRP A 41 -4.05 6.45 -2.50
CA TRP A 41 -2.99 6.85 -1.60
C TRP A 41 -1.61 6.41 -2.11
N MET A 42 -1.51 5.22 -2.70
CA MET A 42 -0.27 4.77 -3.35
C MET A 42 0.13 5.66 -4.52
N ASP A 43 -0.83 6.09 -5.35
CA ASP A 43 -0.57 7.02 -6.45
C ASP A 43 -0.10 8.39 -5.96
N ARG A 44 -0.71 8.89 -4.88
CA ARG A 44 -0.25 10.12 -4.23
C ARG A 44 1.19 9.99 -3.73
N LEU A 45 1.52 8.88 -3.07
CA LEU A 45 2.87 8.59 -2.60
C LEU A 45 3.87 8.49 -3.75
N ALA A 46 3.47 7.92 -4.89
CA ALA A 46 4.32 7.88 -6.08
C ALA A 46 4.66 9.30 -6.56
N GLY A 47 3.65 10.18 -6.65
CA GLY A 47 3.85 11.58 -7.00
C GLY A 47 4.74 12.32 -6.00
N GLU A 48 4.52 12.13 -4.69
CA GLU A 48 5.35 12.74 -3.64
C GLU A 48 6.82 12.28 -3.75
N ARG A 49 7.07 11.00 -4.07
CA ARG A 49 8.43 10.48 -4.29
C ARG A 49 9.10 11.10 -5.50
N ASP A 50 8.38 11.27 -6.61
CA ASP A 50 8.91 11.82 -7.85
C ASP A 50 9.25 13.33 -7.72
N GLU A 51 8.68 14.00 -6.72
CA GLU A 51 8.98 15.39 -6.36
C GLU A 51 10.18 15.54 -5.39
N LEU A 52 10.67 14.43 -4.81
CA LEU A 52 11.81 14.49 -3.87
C LEU A 52 13.12 14.81 -4.60
N PRO A 53 13.99 15.66 -4.01
CA PRO A 53 15.33 15.85 -4.52
C PRO A 53 16.16 14.55 -4.46
N ASP A 54 17.00 14.30 -5.46
CA ASP A 54 17.84 13.09 -5.54
C ASP A 54 18.74 12.83 -4.31
N TRP A 55 19.03 13.86 -3.50
CA TRP A 55 19.85 13.74 -2.30
C TRP A 55 19.05 13.32 -1.05
N ASP A 56 17.72 13.30 -1.10
CA ASP A 56 16.84 12.92 0.00
C ASP A 56 16.42 11.44 -0.09
N GLY A 57 17.40 10.57 0.14
CA GLY A 57 17.20 9.12 0.12
C GLY A 57 16.35 8.61 1.29
N ASP A 58 16.37 9.29 2.43
CA ASP A 58 15.63 8.87 3.62
C ASP A 58 14.11 8.99 3.41
N ALA A 59 13.66 10.13 2.86
CA ALA A 59 12.25 10.31 2.53
C ALA A 59 11.79 9.36 1.42
N ALA A 60 12.65 9.12 0.41
CA ALA A 60 12.36 8.18 -0.66
C ALA A 60 12.19 6.74 -0.14
N ASP A 61 13.04 6.33 0.79
CA ASP A 61 12.96 5.02 1.45
C ASP A 61 11.69 4.87 2.28
N ASP A 62 11.29 5.91 3.03
CA ASP A 62 10.07 5.88 3.83
C ASP A 62 8.81 5.81 2.97
N ILE A 63 8.76 6.56 1.87
CA ILE A 63 7.67 6.45 0.89
C ILE A 63 7.63 5.06 0.27
N TRP A 64 8.79 4.51 -0.11
CA TRP A 64 8.87 3.16 -0.67
C TRP A 64 8.35 2.10 0.30
N ARG A 65 8.72 2.19 1.59
CA ARG A 65 8.22 1.28 2.64
C ARG A 65 6.70 1.39 2.79
N ALA A 66 6.17 2.61 2.81
CA ALA A 66 4.73 2.84 2.90
C ALA A 66 3.98 2.25 1.69
N GLN A 67 4.48 2.45 0.47
CA GLN A 67 3.88 1.86 -0.74
C GLN A 67 3.93 0.33 -0.73
N ARG A 68 5.03 -0.26 -0.26
CA ARG A 68 5.17 -1.71 -0.10
C ARG A 68 4.13 -2.27 0.87
N ASP A 69 3.96 -1.65 2.03
CA ASP A 69 3.01 -2.10 3.05
C ASP A 69 1.56 -2.05 2.54
N LEU A 70 1.22 -1.01 1.77
CA LEU A 70 -0.08 -0.88 1.10
C LEU A 70 -0.30 -1.92 0.00
N ALA A 71 0.73 -2.22 -0.80
CA ALA A 71 0.67 -3.30 -1.79
C ALA A 71 0.46 -4.68 -1.15
N MET A 72 1.06 -4.93 0.02
CA MET A 72 0.82 -6.17 0.78
C MET A 72 -0.64 -6.25 1.25
N LEU A 73 -1.23 -5.14 1.72
CA LEU A 73 -2.65 -5.09 2.06
C LEU A 73 -3.54 -5.38 0.85
N LEU A 74 -3.27 -4.76 -0.30
CA LEU A 74 -4.04 -5.01 -1.54
C LEU A 74 -3.97 -6.46 -1.98
N THR A 75 -2.78 -7.08 -1.90
CA THR A 75 -2.60 -8.51 -2.21
C THR A 75 -3.46 -9.38 -1.29
N GLY A 76 -3.51 -9.06 0.01
CA GLY A 76 -4.37 -9.75 0.97
C GLY A 76 -5.86 -9.54 0.69
N LEU A 77 -6.27 -8.30 0.40
CA LEU A 77 -7.65 -7.94 0.08
C LEU A 77 -8.14 -8.56 -1.23
N GLY A 78 -7.26 -8.73 -2.21
CA GLY A 78 -7.56 -9.37 -3.50
C GLY A 78 -8.08 -10.80 -3.36
N LYS A 79 -7.83 -11.48 -2.23
CA LYS A 79 -8.41 -12.80 -1.94
C LYS A 79 -9.93 -12.76 -1.72
N ARG A 80 -10.47 -11.61 -1.30
CA ARG A 80 -11.89 -11.41 -0.98
C ARG A 80 -12.58 -10.39 -1.89
N PHE A 81 -11.84 -9.41 -2.38
CA PHE A 81 -12.33 -8.25 -3.15
C PHE A 81 -11.58 -8.12 -4.48
N ALA A 82 -11.44 -9.25 -5.20
CA ALA A 82 -10.65 -9.30 -6.43
C ALA A 82 -11.12 -8.28 -7.49
N GLY A 83 -12.44 -8.17 -7.69
CA GLY A 83 -13.02 -7.25 -8.68
C GLY A 83 -12.79 -5.79 -8.33
N GLU A 84 -12.87 -5.43 -7.04
CA GLU A 84 -12.62 -4.07 -6.58
C GLU A 84 -11.14 -3.71 -6.67
N VAL A 85 -10.23 -4.66 -6.39
CA VAL A 85 -8.79 -4.47 -6.57
C VAL A 85 -8.47 -4.27 -8.06
N GLU A 86 -9.01 -5.11 -8.94
CA GLU A 86 -8.81 -4.98 -10.39
C GLU A 86 -9.34 -3.64 -10.91
N ALA A 87 -10.58 -3.27 -10.53
CA ALA A 87 -11.19 -2.02 -10.93
C ALA A 87 -10.41 -0.79 -10.42
N ALA A 88 -9.89 -0.83 -9.19
CA ALA A 88 -9.09 0.25 -8.64
C ALA A 88 -7.74 0.37 -9.35
N LEU A 89 -7.07 -0.75 -9.66
CA LEU A 89 -5.77 -0.76 -10.34
C LEU A 89 -5.86 -0.35 -11.82
N ALA A 90 -7.00 -0.54 -12.48
CA ALA A 90 -7.18 -0.16 -13.89
C ALA A 90 -6.91 1.33 -14.18
N GLY A 91 -7.02 2.20 -13.17
CA GLY A 91 -6.71 3.63 -13.28
C GLY A 91 -5.47 4.08 -12.48
N ALA A 92 -4.70 3.15 -11.93
CA ALA A 92 -3.54 3.47 -11.09
C ALA A 92 -2.33 3.91 -11.92
N SER A 93 -1.41 4.63 -11.28
CA SER A 93 -0.12 5.00 -11.88
C SER A 93 0.73 3.77 -12.23
N PRO A 94 1.61 3.85 -13.25
CA PRO A 94 2.56 2.79 -13.56
C PRO A 94 3.41 2.35 -12.35
N GLU A 95 3.77 3.28 -11.48
CA GLU A 95 4.56 3.06 -10.27
C GLU A 95 3.77 2.21 -9.26
N THR A 96 2.51 2.56 -9.02
CA THR A 96 1.62 1.77 -8.15
C THR A 96 1.43 0.36 -8.71
N LEU A 97 1.21 0.23 -10.02
CA LEU A 97 1.08 -1.08 -10.67
C LEU A 97 2.35 -1.92 -10.50
N ALA A 98 3.52 -1.35 -10.78
CA ALA A 98 4.80 -2.02 -10.64
C ALA A 98 5.06 -2.47 -9.19
N MET A 99 4.73 -1.63 -8.20
CA MET A 99 4.85 -1.99 -6.79
C MET A 99 3.96 -3.18 -6.41
N VAL A 100 2.66 -3.14 -6.79
CA VAL A 100 1.72 -4.23 -6.50
C VAL A 100 2.16 -5.53 -7.18
N GLU A 101 2.63 -5.46 -8.42
CA GLU A 101 3.16 -6.61 -9.15
C GLU A 101 4.41 -7.19 -8.46
N ALA A 102 5.35 -6.34 -8.05
CA ALA A 102 6.57 -6.75 -7.37
C ALA A 102 6.27 -7.49 -6.06
N VAL A 103 5.36 -6.95 -5.24
CA VAL A 103 4.94 -7.59 -3.98
C VAL A 103 4.20 -8.89 -4.24
N THR A 104 3.28 -8.91 -5.21
CA THR A 104 2.51 -10.12 -5.55
C THR A 104 3.41 -11.25 -6.05
N ARG A 105 4.47 -10.92 -6.80
CA ARG A 105 5.47 -11.90 -7.26
C ARG A 105 6.33 -12.43 -6.12
N ALA A 106 6.74 -11.57 -5.18
CA ALA A 106 7.58 -11.97 -4.05
C ALA A 106 6.85 -12.85 -3.01
N GLY A 107 5.51 -12.81 -2.99
CA GLY A 107 4.69 -13.63 -2.09
C GLY A 107 4.27 -15.00 -2.65
N LYS A 108 4.71 -15.39 -3.85
CA LYS A 108 4.52 -16.71 -4.45
C LYS A 108 5.74 -17.60 -4.22
#